data_AF-V2YG63-F1
#
_entry.id   AF-V2YG63-F1
#
_cell.length_a   1.000
_cell.length_b   1.000
_cell.length_c   1.000
_cell.angle_alpha   90.00
_cell.angle_beta   90.00
_cell.angle_gamma   90.00
#
_symmetry.space_group_name_H-M   'P 1'
#
loop_
_entity.id
_entity.type
_entity.pdbx_description
1 polymer ?
#
loop_
_entity_poly.entity_id
_entity_poly.type
_entity_poly.pdbx_seq_one_letter_code
_entity_poly.pdbx_strand_id
1 'polypeptide(L)'
;MSGQTICGPDGKPLTGKVKISPNRFKIAHVFDLSQTEGRELPQIGVSELSGDVTDYTGIYDRLTALSPLPVVQEDFKRSAKGYTSFIENRIVVKPGMSQVQTIKTLVHEIAHAKLHQPEDLLAVPTPAEKRRKEVEAESIAYVVCQHFGIDTTDYSLAFVASWSKGTELAELKASLNVIHSTAGEIIDTISPPPPKLERTQEQHPRQKGNRRAKKHEDRS
;
A
#
# COMPACT_ATOMS: atom_id res chain seq x y z
N MET A 1 32.96 1.08 -25.51
CA MET A 1 34.39 0.80 -25.22
C MET A 1 34.44 -0.35 -24.22
N SER A 2 35.08 -1.44 -24.66
CA SER A 2 35.65 -2.59 -23.92
C SER A 2 34.85 -3.26 -22.79
N GLY A 3 33.98 -4.21 -23.14
CA GLY A 3 33.51 -5.25 -22.20
C GLY A 3 34.51 -6.40 -22.16
N GLN A 4 35.19 -6.60 -21.03
CA GLN A 4 36.07 -7.75 -20.81
C GLN A 4 35.26 -9.05 -20.79
N THR A 5 35.57 -9.97 -21.71
CA THR A 5 35.04 -11.33 -21.69
C THR A 5 35.81 -12.14 -20.65
N ILE A 6 35.13 -12.52 -19.57
CA ILE A 6 35.69 -13.44 -18.56
C ILE A 6 35.47 -14.86 -19.09
N CYS A 7 36.55 -15.55 -19.46
CA CYS A 7 36.53 -16.93 -19.93
C CYS A 7 36.78 -17.91 -18.78
N GLY A 8 35.96 -18.97 -18.71
CA GLY A 8 36.23 -20.10 -17.81
C GLY A 8 37.39 -20.98 -18.30
N PRO A 9 37.89 -21.91 -17.46
CA PRO A 9 39.06 -22.75 -17.76
C PRO A 9 38.96 -23.59 -19.04
N ASP A 10 37.76 -23.77 -19.59
CA ASP A 10 37.49 -24.56 -20.80
C ASP A 10 37.35 -23.71 -22.08
N GLY A 11 37.71 -22.41 -22.03
CA GLY A 11 37.77 -21.53 -23.21
C GLY A 11 36.42 -21.17 -23.85
N LYS A 12 35.29 -21.50 -23.21
CA LYS A 12 33.95 -21.16 -23.72
C LYS A 12 33.38 -19.89 -23.04
N PRO A 13 32.76 -18.96 -23.79
CA PRO A 13 32.15 -17.77 -23.22
C PRO A 13 30.88 -18.12 -22.44
N LEU A 14 30.78 -17.65 -21.19
CA LEU A 14 29.59 -17.81 -20.35
C LEU A 14 28.49 -16.84 -20.82
N THR A 15 27.44 -17.36 -21.46
CA THR A 15 26.27 -16.55 -21.87
C THR A 15 25.16 -16.69 -20.83
N GLY A 16 24.97 -15.69 -19.98
CA GLY A 16 23.83 -15.59 -19.08
C GLY A 16 22.59 -15.06 -19.80
N LYS A 17 21.50 -15.83 -19.85
CA LYS A 17 20.21 -15.34 -20.38
C LYS A 17 19.58 -14.38 -19.37
N VAL A 18 19.66 -13.07 -19.62
CA VAL A 18 18.89 -12.07 -18.87
C VAL A 18 17.49 -12.02 -19.46
N LYS A 19 16.46 -12.40 -18.68
CA LYS A 19 15.05 -12.16 -19.03
C LYS A 19 14.75 -10.69 -18.77
N ILE A 20 14.72 -9.89 -19.83
CA ILE A 20 14.23 -8.51 -19.77
C ILE A 20 12.74 -8.58 -20.10
N SER A 21 11.87 -8.29 -19.13
CA SER A 21 10.44 -8.11 -19.38
C SER A 21 10.21 -6.66 -19.80
N PRO A 22 9.94 -6.35 -21.09
CA PRO A 22 9.68 -4.97 -21.47
C PRO A 22 8.35 -4.51 -20.88
N ASN A 23 8.32 -3.31 -20.30
CA ASN A 23 7.07 -2.64 -19.95
C ASN A 23 6.23 -2.46 -21.22
N ARG A 24 5.00 -2.96 -21.24
CA ARG A 24 4.04 -2.76 -22.33
C ARG A 24 2.81 -2.04 -21.79
N PHE A 25 2.35 -1.03 -22.52
CA PHE A 25 1.08 -0.37 -22.25
C PHE A 25 -0.07 -1.24 -22.78
N LYS A 26 -1.12 -1.44 -21.97
CA LYS A 26 -2.39 -2.01 -22.41
C LYS A 26 -3.42 -0.89 -22.47
N ILE A 27 -4.12 -0.79 -23.59
CA ILE A 27 -5.26 0.13 -23.73
C ILE A 27 -6.43 -0.51 -22.99
N ALA A 28 -6.97 0.21 -21.99
CA ALA A 28 -8.21 -0.16 -21.31
C ALA A 28 -9.30 0.82 -21.74
N HIS A 29 -10.49 0.29 -22.05
CA HIS A 29 -11.66 1.09 -22.38
C HIS A 29 -12.41 1.44 -21.10
N VAL A 30 -12.62 2.73 -20.86
CA VAL A 30 -13.45 3.24 -19.76
C VAL A 30 -14.75 3.75 -20.38
N PHE A 31 -15.89 3.22 -19.93
CA PHE A 31 -17.22 3.62 -20.39
C PHE A 31 -17.82 4.65 -19.42
N ASP A 32 -18.63 5.57 -19.96
CA ASP A 32 -19.37 6.55 -19.17
C ASP A 32 -20.47 5.83 -18.36
N LEU A 33 -20.72 6.30 -17.12
CA LEU A 33 -21.71 5.72 -16.20
C LEU A 33 -23.12 5.61 -16.82
N SER A 34 -23.47 6.54 -17.74
CA SER A 34 -24.76 6.50 -18.46
C SER A 34 -24.86 5.38 -19.50
N GLN A 35 -23.76 4.67 -19.79
CA GLN A 35 -23.69 3.56 -20.73
C GLN A 35 -23.64 2.19 -20.04
N THR A 36 -23.80 2.14 -18.72
CA THR A 36 -23.85 0.89 -17.94
C THR A 36 -25.19 0.77 -17.22
N GLU A 37 -25.95 -0.29 -17.48
CA GLU A 37 -27.09 -0.68 -16.63
C GLU A 37 -26.54 -1.38 -15.37
N GLY A 38 -26.04 -0.57 -14.43
CA GLY A 38 -25.52 -1.00 -13.14
C GLY A 38 -26.36 -0.46 -11.98
N ARG A 39 -26.27 -1.10 -10.81
CA ARG A 39 -26.89 -0.63 -9.56
C ARG A 39 -26.54 0.84 -9.30
N GLU A 40 -27.50 1.59 -8.73
CA GLU A 40 -27.32 2.99 -8.36
C GLU A 40 -26.02 3.22 -7.59
N LEU A 41 -25.34 4.33 -7.90
CA LEU A 41 -24.12 4.72 -7.21
C LEU A 41 -24.43 4.89 -5.71
N PRO A 42 -23.69 4.21 -4.82
CA PRO A 42 -23.90 4.35 -3.38
C PRO A 42 -23.74 5.81 -2.96
N GLN A 43 -24.50 6.26 -1.96
CA GLN A 43 -24.39 7.63 -1.44
C GLN A 43 -23.13 7.81 -0.58
N ILE A 44 -22.59 9.03 -0.57
CA ILE A 44 -21.51 9.42 0.34
C ILE A 44 -22.07 9.45 1.77
N GLY A 45 -21.74 8.45 2.60
CA GLY A 45 -21.94 8.55 4.04
C GLY A 45 -22.37 7.28 4.76
N VAL A 46 -21.48 6.88 5.68
CA VAL A 46 -21.75 6.34 7.03
C VAL A 46 -22.45 4.97 7.14
N SER A 47 -21.76 3.92 6.71
CA SER A 47 -21.75 2.66 7.47
C SER A 47 -20.42 2.59 8.24
N GLU A 48 -20.46 2.25 9.53
CA GLU A 48 -19.24 1.97 10.27
C GLU A 48 -18.66 0.66 9.73
N LEU A 49 -17.47 0.72 9.16
CA LEU A 49 -16.82 -0.48 8.65
C LEU A 49 -16.51 -1.39 9.84
N SER A 50 -16.77 -2.69 9.69
CA SER A 50 -16.50 -3.69 10.72
C SER A 50 -15.64 -4.81 10.13
N GLY A 51 -14.78 -5.38 10.95
CA GLY A 51 -13.88 -6.45 10.52
C GLY A 51 -12.51 -6.38 11.17
N ASP A 52 -11.80 -7.50 11.07
CA ASP A 52 -10.42 -7.68 11.49
C ASP A 52 -9.47 -7.49 10.29
N VAL A 53 -8.28 -6.97 10.56
CA VAL A 53 -7.23 -6.75 9.57
C VAL A 53 -6.08 -7.72 9.86
N THR A 54 -5.67 -8.47 8.85
CA THR A 54 -4.50 -9.35 8.96
C THR A 54 -3.25 -8.50 9.23
N ASP A 55 -2.44 -8.86 10.24
CA ASP A 55 -1.30 -8.05 10.71
C ASP A 55 -1.69 -6.61 11.11
N TYR A 56 -2.86 -6.42 11.73
CA TYR A 56 -3.33 -5.09 12.17
C TYR A 56 -2.25 -4.28 12.90
N THR A 57 -1.61 -4.86 13.92
CA THR A 57 -0.57 -4.17 14.70
C THR A 57 0.61 -3.79 13.83
N GLY A 58 1.10 -4.70 12.97
CA GLY A 58 2.22 -4.39 12.08
C GLY A 58 1.88 -3.31 11.06
N ILE A 59 0.68 -3.32 10.49
CA ILE A 59 0.20 -2.28 9.57
C ILE A 59 0.07 -0.95 10.29
N TYR A 60 -0.53 -0.93 11.49
CA TYR A 60 -0.69 0.28 12.30
C TYR A 60 0.67 0.89 12.66
N ASP A 61 1.63 0.07 13.11
CA ASP A 61 2.98 0.52 13.46
C ASP A 61 3.72 1.10 12.24
N ARG A 62 3.61 0.45 11.06
CA ARG A 62 4.21 0.96 9.83
C ARG A 62 3.54 2.26 9.36
N LEU A 63 2.22 2.40 9.49
CA LEU A 63 1.50 3.63 9.18
C LEU A 63 1.90 4.78 10.10
N THR A 64 1.97 4.52 11.41
CA THR A 64 2.41 5.54 12.37
C THR A 64 3.86 5.96 12.15
N ALA A 65 4.74 5.03 11.77
CA ALA A 65 6.13 5.33 11.39
C ALA A 65 6.24 6.10 10.06
N LEU A 66 5.34 5.85 9.11
CA LEU A 66 5.26 6.57 7.83
C LEU A 66 4.69 8.00 7.99
N SER A 67 3.87 8.21 9.01
CA SER A 67 3.16 9.48 9.20
C SER A 67 4.13 10.67 9.32
N PRO A 68 3.91 11.76 8.57
CA PRO A 68 4.74 12.96 8.70
C PRO A 68 4.50 13.71 10.02
N LEU A 69 3.38 13.43 10.70
CA LEU A 69 2.99 14.02 11.97
C LEU A 69 2.81 12.93 13.05
N PRO A 70 3.09 13.24 14.34
CA PRO A 70 2.77 12.34 15.44
C PRO A 70 1.31 11.89 15.42
N VAL A 71 1.08 10.58 15.54
CA VAL A 71 -0.26 9.99 15.60
C VAL A 71 -0.61 9.71 17.06
N VAL A 72 -1.75 10.21 17.51
CA VAL A 72 -2.27 9.98 18.87
C VAL A 72 -3.69 9.41 18.82
N GLN A 73 -4.01 8.58 19.81
CA GLN A 73 -5.38 8.12 20.03
C GLN A 73 -6.00 8.91 21.17
N GLU A 74 -6.97 9.76 20.86
CA GLU A 74 -7.66 10.60 21.84
C GLU A 74 -9.15 10.67 21.49
N ASP A 75 -10.00 10.69 22.52
CA ASP A 75 -11.43 10.94 22.32
C ASP A 75 -11.70 12.45 22.24
N PHE A 76 -12.66 12.83 21.40
CA PHE A 76 -13.04 14.22 21.18
C PHE A 76 -14.52 14.35 20.82
N LYS A 77 -15.12 15.50 21.14
CA LYS A 77 -16.54 15.78 20.95
C LYS A 77 -16.88 16.20 19.52
N ARG A 78 -16.57 15.36 18.52
CA ARG A 78 -17.00 15.55 17.12
C ARG A 78 -17.49 14.21 16.55
N SER A 79 -18.29 14.29 15.50
CA SER A 79 -18.77 13.11 14.74
C SER A 79 -17.67 12.47 13.89
N ALA A 80 -16.59 13.21 13.61
CA ALA A 80 -15.45 12.70 12.85
C ALA A 80 -14.75 11.56 13.59
N LYS A 81 -14.16 10.64 12.82
CA LYS A 81 -13.41 9.48 13.33
C LYS A 81 -11.92 9.77 13.56
N GLY A 82 -11.41 10.82 12.93
CA GLY A 82 -10.07 11.36 13.12
C GLY A 82 -9.99 12.80 12.62
N TYR A 83 -8.85 13.44 12.83
CA TYR A 83 -8.50 14.69 12.17
C TYR A 83 -6.99 14.94 12.17
N THR A 84 -6.54 15.66 11.15
CA THR A 84 -5.18 16.21 11.03
C THR A 84 -5.20 17.67 11.45
N SER A 85 -4.34 18.04 12.40
CA SER A 85 -4.17 19.42 12.86
C SER A 85 -2.76 19.90 12.55
N PHE A 86 -2.64 20.81 11.59
CA PHE A 86 -1.36 21.46 11.27
C PHE A 86 -0.97 22.51 12.33
N ILE A 87 -1.94 23.06 13.06
CA ILE A 87 -1.70 24.02 14.15
C ILE A 87 -1.13 23.29 15.37
N GLU A 88 -1.70 22.15 15.73
CA GLU A 88 -1.22 21.33 16.85
C GLU A 88 -0.11 20.35 16.44
N ASN A 89 0.23 20.31 15.15
CA ASN A 89 1.23 19.46 14.54
C ASN A 89 1.05 17.97 14.89
N ARG A 90 -0.18 17.45 14.76
CA ARG A 90 -0.52 16.05 15.10
C ARG A 90 -1.70 15.52 14.29
N ILE A 91 -1.77 14.18 14.20
CA ILE A 91 -2.93 13.43 13.73
C ILE A 91 -3.61 12.78 14.94
N VAL A 92 -4.92 12.92 15.04
CA VAL A 92 -5.72 12.31 16.10
C VAL A 92 -6.69 11.29 15.50
N VAL A 93 -6.69 10.07 16.04
CA VAL A 93 -7.62 9.00 15.66
C VAL A 93 -8.46 8.62 16.88
N LYS A 94 -9.77 8.45 16.70
CA LYS A 94 -10.68 8.09 17.78
C LYS A 94 -10.44 6.65 18.27
N PRO A 95 -10.33 6.42 19.59
CA PRO A 95 -10.17 5.07 20.11
C PRO A 95 -11.47 4.25 20.01
N GLY A 96 -11.36 2.92 20.08
CA GLY A 96 -12.51 2.01 20.19
C GLY A 96 -13.27 1.73 18.89
N MET A 97 -12.75 2.18 17.74
CA MET A 97 -13.27 1.80 16.43
C MET A 97 -12.82 0.39 16.03
N SER A 98 -13.48 -0.20 15.03
CA SER A 98 -13.00 -1.46 14.42
C SER A 98 -11.59 -1.30 13.82
N GLN A 99 -10.90 -2.42 13.61
CA GLN A 99 -9.57 -2.39 12.99
C GLN A 99 -9.62 -1.81 11.58
N VAL A 100 -10.59 -2.23 10.78
CA VAL A 100 -10.83 -1.70 9.42
C VAL A 100 -11.04 -0.19 9.44
N GLN A 101 -11.95 0.30 10.29
CA GLN A 101 -12.25 1.72 10.39
C GLN A 101 -11.02 2.51 10.87
N THR A 102 -10.27 1.96 11.81
CA THR A 102 -9.06 2.59 12.34
C THR A 102 -7.99 2.75 11.27
N ILE A 103 -7.68 1.69 10.51
CA ILE A 103 -6.70 1.74 9.42
C ILE A 103 -7.15 2.73 8.34
N LYS A 104 -8.40 2.66 7.88
CA LYS A 104 -8.95 3.58 6.89
C LYS A 104 -8.82 5.03 7.33
N THR A 105 -9.22 5.31 8.58
CA THR A 105 -9.16 6.66 9.15
C THR A 105 -7.72 7.15 9.23
N LEU A 106 -6.81 6.31 9.72
CA LEU A 106 -5.39 6.66 9.81
C LEU A 106 -4.76 6.96 8.45
N VAL A 107 -5.04 6.14 7.42
CA VAL A 107 -4.55 6.39 6.06
C VAL A 107 -5.10 7.70 5.49
N HIS A 108 -6.39 7.97 5.70
CA HIS A 108 -7.04 9.22 5.29
C HIS A 108 -6.35 10.44 5.94
N GLU A 109 -6.10 10.40 7.25
CA GLU A 109 -5.42 11.51 7.94
C GLU A 109 -3.95 11.65 7.51
N ILE A 110 -3.22 10.53 7.30
CA ILE A 110 -1.85 10.57 6.77
C ILE A 110 -1.85 11.19 5.37
N ALA A 111 -2.83 10.89 4.52
CA ALA A 111 -2.94 11.49 3.19
C ALA A 111 -3.14 13.02 3.31
N HIS A 112 -4.00 13.49 4.21
CA HIS A 112 -4.10 14.92 4.50
C HIS A 112 -2.77 15.52 4.95
N ALA A 113 -2.07 14.87 5.88
CA ALA A 113 -0.82 15.37 6.40
C ALA A 113 0.30 15.42 5.34
N LYS A 114 0.33 14.47 4.40
CA LYS A 114 1.32 14.43 3.32
C LYS A 114 1.04 15.44 2.20
N LEU A 115 -0.24 15.69 1.88
CA LEU A 115 -0.62 16.42 0.67
C LEU A 115 -1.14 17.83 0.91
N HIS A 116 -1.74 18.09 2.07
CA HIS A 116 -2.65 19.22 2.24
C HIS A 116 -2.20 20.25 3.28
N GLN A 117 -0.93 20.19 3.70
CA GLN A 117 -0.33 21.21 4.56
C GLN A 117 -0.47 22.58 3.89
N PRO A 118 -1.15 23.55 4.53
CA PRO A 118 -1.31 24.87 3.95
C PRO A 118 -0.02 25.68 4.07
N GLU A 119 0.23 26.56 3.11
CA GLU A 119 1.35 27.50 3.10
C GLU A 119 1.21 28.56 4.20
N ASP A 120 -0.04 28.97 4.47
CA ASP A 120 -0.42 29.81 5.60
C ASP A 120 -1.44 29.06 6.48
N LEU A 121 -1.07 28.82 7.74
CA LEU A 121 -1.92 28.11 8.71
C LEU A 121 -3.24 28.82 9.02
N LEU A 122 -3.34 30.12 8.72
CA LEU A 122 -4.57 30.91 8.90
C LEU A 122 -5.44 30.95 7.63
N ALA A 123 -4.97 30.42 6.50
CA ALA A 123 -5.72 30.42 5.26
C ALA A 123 -6.93 29.47 5.35
N VAL A 124 -8.09 29.98 4.93
CA VAL A 124 -9.33 29.20 4.85
C VAL A 124 -9.50 28.69 3.42
N PRO A 125 -9.50 27.36 3.17
CA PRO A 125 -9.68 26.82 1.84
C PRO A 125 -11.10 27.10 1.33
N THR A 126 -11.23 27.32 0.02
CA THR A 126 -12.54 27.43 -0.62
C THR A 126 -13.31 26.09 -0.54
N PRO A 127 -14.65 26.10 -0.67
CA PRO A 127 -15.43 24.87 -0.66
C PRO A 127 -15.02 23.85 -1.74
N ALA A 128 -14.57 24.33 -2.90
CA ALA A 128 -14.11 23.49 -3.99
C ALA A 128 -12.77 22.81 -3.66
N GLU A 129 -11.81 23.56 -3.12
CA GLU A 129 -10.52 23.01 -2.68
C GLU A 129 -10.70 22.01 -1.56
N LYS A 130 -11.55 22.32 -0.58
CA LYS A 130 -11.88 21.38 0.50
C LYS A 130 -12.41 20.08 -0.08
N ARG A 131 -13.41 20.14 -0.98
CA ARG A 131 -13.99 18.95 -1.61
C ARG A 131 -12.94 18.12 -2.36
N ARG A 132 -12.04 18.77 -3.11
CA ARG A 132 -10.95 18.09 -3.82
C ARG A 132 -10.00 17.39 -2.84
N LYS A 133 -9.55 18.08 -1.78
CA LYS A 133 -8.67 17.53 -0.75
C LYS A 133 -9.27 16.30 -0.07
N GLU A 134 -10.54 16.38 0.32
CA GLU A 134 -11.26 15.25 0.95
C GLU A 134 -11.36 14.05 0.01
N VAL A 135 -11.65 14.28 -1.27
CA VAL A 135 -11.69 13.21 -2.27
C VAL A 135 -10.33 12.56 -2.43
N GLU A 136 -9.26 13.34 -2.54
CA GLU A 136 -7.91 12.80 -2.72
C GLU A 136 -7.55 11.90 -1.53
N ALA A 137 -7.76 12.39 -0.30
CA ALA A 137 -7.51 11.62 0.91
C ALA A 137 -8.38 10.35 0.99
N GLU A 138 -9.67 10.46 0.66
CA GLU A 138 -10.60 9.32 0.67
C GLU A 138 -10.25 8.27 -0.40
N SER A 139 -9.87 8.72 -1.59
CA SER A 139 -9.48 7.84 -2.71
C SER A 139 -8.19 7.10 -2.39
N ILE A 140 -7.21 7.78 -1.77
CA ILE A 140 -5.97 7.15 -1.29
C ILE A 140 -6.30 6.09 -0.23
N ALA A 141 -7.12 6.44 0.77
CA ALA A 141 -7.53 5.49 1.81
C ALA A 141 -8.24 4.26 1.22
N TYR A 142 -9.13 4.46 0.24
CA TYR A 142 -9.79 3.37 -0.47
C TYR A 142 -8.78 2.45 -1.18
N VAL A 143 -7.88 3.01 -2.01
CA VAL A 143 -6.89 2.21 -2.77
C VAL A 143 -5.98 1.42 -1.84
N VAL A 144 -5.49 2.05 -0.76
CA VAL A 144 -4.63 1.39 0.23
C VAL A 144 -5.39 0.27 0.93
N CYS A 145 -6.61 0.53 1.42
CA CYS A 145 -7.42 -0.50 2.08
C CYS A 145 -7.70 -1.69 1.15
N GLN A 146 -8.12 -1.43 -0.09
CA GLN A 146 -8.37 -2.47 -1.08
C GLN A 146 -7.12 -3.33 -1.36
N HIS A 147 -5.93 -2.72 -1.39
CA HIS A 147 -4.67 -3.45 -1.57
C HIS A 147 -4.43 -4.50 -0.47
N PHE A 148 -4.79 -4.19 0.77
CA PHE A 148 -4.65 -5.10 1.92
C PHE A 148 -5.86 -6.01 2.13
N GLY A 149 -6.78 -6.08 1.15
CA GLY A 149 -7.99 -6.90 1.24
C GLY A 149 -8.99 -6.38 2.28
N ILE A 150 -8.88 -5.11 2.66
CA ILE A 150 -9.81 -4.44 3.57
C ILE A 150 -10.98 -3.95 2.74
N ASP A 151 -12.14 -4.60 2.93
CA ASP A 151 -13.35 -4.25 2.20
C ASP A 151 -13.90 -2.88 2.67
N THR A 152 -13.88 -1.93 1.74
CA THR A 152 -14.43 -0.58 1.88
C THR A 152 -15.49 -0.31 0.79
N THR A 153 -16.18 -1.35 0.31
CA THR A 153 -17.00 -1.30 -0.93
C THR A 153 -18.27 -0.43 -0.78
N ASP A 154 -18.66 -0.05 0.44
CA ASP A 154 -19.76 0.90 0.66
C ASP A 154 -19.43 2.35 0.21
N TYR A 155 -18.20 2.62 -0.25
CA TYR A 155 -17.76 3.96 -0.59
C TYR A 155 -17.78 4.22 -2.10
N SER A 156 -18.62 5.17 -2.52
CA SER A 156 -18.64 5.65 -3.89
C SER A 156 -17.58 6.72 -4.13
N LEU A 157 -16.82 6.57 -5.23
CA LEU A 157 -15.97 7.62 -5.79
C LEU A 157 -16.84 8.68 -6.51
N ALA A 158 -17.80 9.27 -5.79
CA ALA A 158 -18.74 10.28 -6.30
C ALA A 158 -18.04 11.49 -6.94
N PHE A 159 -16.75 11.66 -6.68
CA PHE A 159 -15.89 12.65 -7.31
C PHE A 159 -15.89 12.63 -8.83
N VAL A 160 -15.86 11.45 -9.46
CA VAL A 160 -15.73 11.35 -10.92
C VAL A 160 -16.99 11.89 -11.62
N ALA A 161 -18.15 11.79 -10.97
CA ALA A 161 -19.44 12.15 -11.57
C ALA A 161 -19.68 13.68 -11.69
N SER A 162 -18.93 14.53 -10.97
CA SER A 162 -19.20 15.98 -10.96
C SER A 162 -18.42 16.79 -12.01
N TRP A 163 -17.62 16.16 -12.86
CA TRP A 163 -16.62 16.84 -13.71
C TRP A 163 -17.08 16.79 -15.17
N SER A 164 -17.35 17.96 -15.78
CA SER A 164 -17.96 18.00 -17.14
C SER A 164 -17.32 18.97 -18.13
N LYS A 165 -16.20 19.64 -17.80
CA LYS A 165 -15.59 20.66 -18.69
C LYS A 165 -14.06 20.56 -18.82
N GLY A 166 -13.52 20.99 -19.95
CA GLY A 166 -12.13 20.75 -20.36
C GLY A 166 -11.01 21.20 -19.39
N THR A 167 -11.17 22.31 -18.68
CA THR A 167 -10.21 22.74 -17.63
C THR A 167 -10.21 21.76 -16.45
N GLU A 168 -11.37 21.18 -16.13
CA GLU A 168 -11.50 20.17 -15.09
C GLU A 168 -10.79 18.87 -15.50
N LEU A 169 -10.64 18.55 -16.79
CA LEU A 169 -9.90 17.34 -17.16
C LEU A 169 -8.42 17.38 -16.74
N ALA A 170 -7.77 18.55 -16.82
CA ALA A 170 -6.39 18.71 -16.39
C ALA A 170 -6.25 18.59 -14.87
N GLU A 171 -7.16 19.22 -14.13
CA GLU A 171 -7.24 19.11 -12.67
C GLU A 171 -7.54 17.67 -12.24
N LEU A 172 -8.33 16.92 -13.02
CA LEU A 172 -8.72 15.55 -12.70
C LEU A 172 -7.52 14.66 -12.82
N LYS A 173 -6.80 14.81 -13.93
CA LYS A 173 -5.59 14.07 -14.21
C LYS A 173 -4.52 14.38 -13.15
N ALA A 174 -4.39 15.63 -12.72
CA ALA A 174 -3.48 16.00 -11.64
C ALA A 174 -3.87 15.28 -10.34
N SER A 175 -5.15 15.33 -9.96
CA SER A 175 -5.67 14.67 -8.76
C SER A 175 -5.47 13.15 -8.79
N LEU A 176 -5.78 12.50 -9.93
CA LEU A 176 -5.57 11.07 -10.12
C LEU A 176 -4.08 10.67 -10.05
N ASN A 177 -3.18 11.50 -10.59
CA ASN A 177 -1.74 11.25 -10.47
C ASN A 177 -1.29 11.36 -9.01
N VAL A 178 -1.77 12.36 -8.27
CA VAL A 178 -1.50 12.51 -6.83
C VAL A 178 -1.99 11.28 -6.08
N ILE A 179 -3.26 10.89 -6.27
CA ILE A 179 -3.86 9.70 -5.66
C ILE A 179 -3.03 8.46 -5.94
N HIS A 180 -2.70 8.20 -7.21
CA HIS A 180 -1.93 7.02 -7.61
C HIS A 180 -0.54 7.01 -6.99
N SER A 181 0.18 8.13 -7.03
CA SER A 181 1.55 8.22 -6.49
C SER A 181 1.58 8.04 -4.98
N THR A 182 0.70 8.72 -4.25
CA THR A 182 0.65 8.67 -2.78
C THR A 182 0.16 7.33 -2.28
N ALA A 183 -0.86 6.74 -2.91
CA ALA A 183 -1.33 5.41 -2.56
C ALA A 183 -0.22 4.36 -2.78
N GLY A 184 0.51 4.45 -3.90
CA GLY A 184 1.66 3.58 -4.18
C GLY A 184 2.75 3.71 -3.12
N GLU A 185 3.14 4.93 -2.75
CA GLU A 185 4.12 5.19 -1.68
C GLU A 185 3.70 4.56 -0.35
N ILE A 186 2.43 4.77 0.05
CA ILE A 186 1.90 4.21 1.29
C ILE A 186 1.96 2.69 1.22
N ILE A 187 1.38 2.07 0.18
CA ILE A 187 1.34 0.62 -0.03
C ILE A 187 2.75 0.02 0.04
N ASP A 188 3.71 0.57 -0.68
CA ASP A 188 5.08 0.06 -0.73
C ASP A 188 5.75 0.10 0.64
N THR A 189 5.46 1.14 1.43
CA THR A 189 6.05 1.31 2.76
C THR A 189 5.40 0.42 3.82
N ILE A 190 4.09 0.22 3.75
CA ILE A 190 3.36 -0.57 4.76
C ILE A 190 3.25 -2.05 4.40
N SER A 191 3.67 -2.44 3.19
CA SER A 191 3.79 -3.85 2.81
C SER A 191 4.83 -4.55 3.68
N PRO A 192 4.56 -5.79 4.13
CA PRO A 192 5.52 -6.54 4.92
C PRO A 192 6.82 -6.75 4.10
N PRO A 193 8.00 -6.66 4.74
CA PRO A 193 9.25 -6.93 4.05
C PRO A 193 9.22 -8.36 3.48
N PRO A 194 9.82 -8.59 2.28
CA PRO A 194 9.83 -9.91 1.69
C PRO A 194 10.44 -10.92 2.66
N PRO A 195 9.91 -12.15 2.72
CA PRO A 195 10.42 -13.16 3.64
C PRO A 195 11.91 -13.35 3.39
N LYS A 196 12.71 -13.22 4.46
CA LYS A 196 14.14 -13.52 4.41
C LYS A 196 14.27 -15.00 4.07
N LEU A 197 14.82 -15.31 2.90
CA LEU A 197 15.19 -16.68 2.55
C LEU A 197 16.23 -17.15 3.57
N GLU A 198 15.80 -17.94 4.56
CA GLU A 198 16.73 -18.66 5.41
C GLU A 198 17.55 -19.58 4.51
N ARG A 199 18.85 -19.29 4.39
CA ARG A 199 19.79 -20.25 3.83
C ARG A 199 19.87 -21.41 4.82
N THR A 200 19.08 -22.44 4.58
CA THR A 200 19.24 -23.73 5.24
C THR A 200 20.68 -24.18 4.97
N GLN A 201 21.55 -24.09 5.98
CA GLN A 201 22.82 -24.78 5.95
C GLN A 201 22.51 -26.27 6.04
N GLU A 202 22.48 -26.95 4.89
CA GLU A 202 22.42 -28.41 4.81
C GLU A 202 23.66 -28.99 5.49
N GLN A 203 23.52 -29.36 6.76
CA GLN A 203 24.48 -30.22 7.44
C GLN A 203 24.41 -31.62 6.82
N HIS A 204 25.33 -31.91 5.91
CA HIS A 204 25.57 -33.26 5.40
C HIS A 204 25.95 -34.21 6.58
N PRO A 205 25.21 -35.30 6.84
CA PRO A 205 25.64 -36.31 7.80
C PRO A 205 26.79 -37.13 7.19
N ARG A 206 27.94 -37.14 7.84
CA ARG A 206 29.06 -38.07 7.54
C ARG A 206 28.59 -39.50 7.77
N GLN A 207 28.52 -40.30 6.71
CA GLN A 207 28.27 -41.75 6.80
C GLN A 207 29.39 -42.44 7.60
N LYS A 208 29.03 -43.10 8.71
CA LYS A 208 29.89 -44.06 9.40
C LYS A 208 29.94 -45.36 8.58
N GLY A 209 31.11 -45.66 8.02
CA GLY A 209 31.39 -46.92 7.35
C GLY A 209 31.29 -48.10 8.33
N ASN A 210 30.33 -48.99 8.08
CA ASN A 210 30.17 -50.25 8.78
C ASN A 210 31.11 -51.29 8.12
N ARG A 211 32.10 -51.81 8.84
CA ARG A 211 32.84 -53.02 8.44
C ARG A 211 32.80 -54.01 9.59
N ARG A 212 32.06 -55.11 9.40
CA ARG A 212 32.20 -56.34 10.20
C ARG A 212 32.35 -57.56 9.30
N ALA A 213 33.24 -58.42 9.80
CA ALA A 213 33.37 -59.86 9.63
C ALA A 213 34.18 -60.39 8.43
N LYS A 214 35.30 -61.02 8.76
CA LYS A 214 35.51 -62.46 8.50
C LYS A 214 36.32 -63.09 9.64
N LYS A 215 35.68 -64.00 10.38
CA LYS A 215 36.32 -65.05 11.18
C LYS A 215 36.98 -66.02 10.20
N HIS A 216 38.22 -66.41 10.45
CA HIS A 216 38.72 -67.71 10.04
C HIS A 216 39.30 -68.39 11.27
N GLU A 217 38.69 -69.52 11.58
CA GLU A 217 39.07 -70.51 12.57
C GLU A 217 39.90 -71.54 11.79
N ASP A 218 41.07 -71.91 12.29
CA ASP A 218 41.53 -73.28 12.13
C ASP A 218 42.52 -73.69 13.23
N ARG A 219 42.29 -74.92 13.68
CA ARG A 219 43.02 -75.70 14.70
C ARG A 219 44.45 -76.01 14.24
N SER A 220 45.41 -75.94 15.16
CA SER A 220 46.03 -77.11 15.83
C SER A 220 47.26 -76.70 16.62
#